data_AF-A0A1S3GVN4-F1
#
_entry.id   AF-A0A1S3GVN4-F1
#
_cell.length_a   1.000
_cell.length_b   1.000
_cell.length_c   1.000
_cell.angle_alpha   90.00
_cell.angle_beta   90.00
_cell.angle_gamma   90.00
#
_symmetry.space_group_name_H-M   'P 1'
#
loop_
_entity.id
_entity.type
_entity.pdbx_description
1 polymer ?
#
loop_
_entity_poly.entity_id
_entity_poly.type
_entity_poly.pdbx_seq_one_letter_code
_entity_poly.pdbx_strand_id
1 'polypeptide(L)'
;AGKHEAIVKNVHDLLAKLAWDFSPEQLDHLFDCFKASWTNASKKQREKLLELIRRLAEDDKDGVMAHKVLNLLWNLAHSDDVPVDIMDLALSAHIKILDYSCSQDRDTQKIQWIDRFIEELRTNDKWVIPALKQIREICSLFGEAPQNLSQTQRSPHVFYRHDLINQLQHNHALVTLVAENLATYMESMRLYGRG
;
A
#
# COMPACT_ATOMS: atom_id res chain seq x y z
N ALA A 1 -17.65 -23.16 -19.51
CA ALA A 1 -16.64 -22.22 -18.98
C ALA A 1 -16.38 -22.33 -17.45
N GLY A 2 -17.25 -22.93 -16.63
CA GLY A 2 -17.13 -22.86 -15.15
C GLY A 2 -16.13 -23.79 -14.43
N LYS A 3 -15.71 -24.91 -15.03
CA LYS A 3 -14.82 -25.89 -14.35
C LYS A 3 -13.43 -25.33 -14.02
N HIS A 4 -12.85 -24.56 -14.94
CA HIS A 4 -11.52 -23.98 -14.75
C HIS A 4 -11.51 -22.92 -13.64
N GLU A 5 -12.57 -22.11 -13.52
CA GLU A 5 -12.66 -21.11 -12.45
C GLU A 5 -12.81 -21.71 -11.05
N ALA A 6 -13.54 -22.83 -10.93
CA ALA A 6 -13.66 -23.55 -9.67
C ALA A 6 -12.31 -24.16 -9.24
N ILE A 7 -11.54 -24.70 -10.19
CA ILE A 7 -10.19 -25.23 -9.93
C ILE A 7 -9.28 -24.11 -9.42
N VAL A 8 -9.24 -22.97 -10.12
CA VAL A 8 -8.41 -21.82 -9.70
C VAL A 8 -8.78 -21.35 -8.30
N LYS A 9 -10.09 -21.23 -8.01
CA LYS A 9 -10.54 -20.86 -6.67
C LYS A 9 -10.08 -21.86 -5.61
N ASN A 10 -10.24 -23.16 -5.87
CA ASN A 10 -9.83 -24.19 -4.92
C ASN A 10 -8.30 -24.18 -4.68
N VAL A 11 -7.50 -23.91 -5.71
CA VAL A 11 -6.05 -23.75 -5.57
C VAL A 11 -5.72 -22.51 -4.72
N HIS A 12 -6.38 -21.37 -4.98
CA HIS A 12 -6.17 -20.16 -4.18
C HIS A 12 -6.58 -20.38 -2.71
N ASP A 13 -7.71 -21.03 -2.46
CA ASP A 13 -8.16 -21.35 -1.10
C ASP A 13 -7.22 -22.34 -0.40
N LEU A 14 -6.61 -23.28 -1.14
CA LEU A 14 -5.59 -24.18 -0.60
C LEU A 14 -4.31 -23.42 -0.26
N LEU A 15 -3.83 -22.55 -1.16
CA LEU A 15 -2.65 -21.71 -0.92
C LEU A 15 -2.85 -20.79 0.28
N ALA A 16 -4.03 -20.17 0.42
CA ALA A 16 -4.35 -19.32 1.56
C ALA A 16 -4.24 -20.05 2.90
N LYS A 17 -4.59 -21.35 2.93
CA LYS A 17 -4.47 -22.20 4.12
C LYS A 17 -3.03 -22.62 4.36
N LEU A 18 -2.33 -23.07 3.32
CA LEU A 18 -0.97 -23.62 3.43
C LEU A 18 0.11 -22.56 3.63
N ALA A 19 -0.11 -21.32 3.20
CA ALA A 19 0.87 -20.25 3.32
C ALA A 19 1.33 -20.03 4.77
N TRP A 20 0.49 -20.32 5.75
CA TRP A 20 0.82 -20.23 7.17
C TRP A 20 1.78 -21.33 7.66
N ASP A 21 1.81 -22.47 6.97
CA ASP A 21 2.69 -23.59 7.28
C ASP A 21 4.04 -23.50 6.52
N PHE A 22 4.19 -22.52 5.65
CA PHE A 22 5.40 -22.34 4.84
C PHE A 22 6.51 -21.68 5.67
N SER A 23 7.73 -22.19 5.49
CA SER A 23 8.94 -21.48 5.91
C SER A 23 9.08 -20.12 5.20
N PRO A 24 9.85 -19.17 5.76
CA PRO A 24 10.09 -17.87 5.13
C PRO A 24 10.58 -17.99 3.67
N GLU A 25 11.47 -18.95 3.39
CA GLU A 25 12.02 -19.18 2.04
C GLU A 25 10.97 -19.72 1.07
N GLN A 26 10.07 -20.60 1.55
CA GLN A 26 8.96 -21.11 0.75
C GLN A 26 7.92 -20.03 0.44
N LEU A 27 7.68 -19.11 1.39
CA LEU A 27 6.83 -17.94 1.17
C LEU A 27 7.44 -16.98 0.16
N ASP A 28 8.74 -16.70 0.27
CA ASP A 28 9.42 -15.82 -0.67
C ASP A 28 9.38 -16.43 -2.08
N HIS A 29 9.61 -17.73 -2.21
CA HIS A 29 9.44 -18.45 -3.48
C HIS A 29 7.98 -18.41 -4.00
N LEU A 30 6.98 -18.55 -3.13
CA LEU A 30 5.57 -18.42 -3.50
C LEU A 30 5.30 -17.01 -4.07
N PHE A 31 5.84 -15.97 -3.44
CA PHE A 31 5.69 -14.59 -3.92
C PHE A 31 6.41 -14.33 -5.24
N ASP A 32 7.57 -14.96 -5.46
CA ASP A 32 8.23 -14.92 -6.77
C ASP A 32 7.42 -15.65 -7.84
N CYS A 33 6.74 -16.75 -7.49
CA CYS A 33 5.79 -17.40 -8.39
C CYS A 33 4.60 -16.50 -8.72
N PHE A 34 4.10 -15.74 -7.74
CA PHE A 34 3.08 -14.73 -7.98
C PHE A 34 3.60 -13.70 -8.98
N LYS A 35 4.76 -13.06 -8.73
CA LYS A 35 5.44 -12.12 -9.65
C LYS A 35 5.57 -12.68 -11.07
N ALA A 36 6.03 -13.91 -11.22
CA ALA A 36 6.16 -14.56 -12.52
C ALA A 36 4.80 -14.75 -13.21
N SER A 37 3.77 -15.16 -12.46
CA SER A 37 2.42 -15.35 -13.00
C SER A 37 1.78 -14.05 -13.49
N TRP A 38 2.15 -12.89 -12.93
CA TRP A 38 1.62 -11.58 -13.31
C TRP A 38 1.87 -11.21 -14.77
N THR A 39 3.09 -11.46 -15.26
CA THR A 39 3.54 -11.07 -16.61
C THR A 39 2.64 -11.68 -17.70
N ASN A 40 2.23 -12.94 -17.53
CA ASN A 40 1.46 -13.69 -18.52
C ASN A 40 -0.03 -13.86 -18.17
N ALA A 41 -0.49 -13.33 -17.02
CA ALA A 41 -1.87 -13.47 -16.57
C ALA A 41 -2.83 -12.48 -17.26
N SER A 42 -4.05 -12.95 -17.55
CA SER A 42 -5.16 -12.09 -17.96
C SER A 42 -5.62 -11.17 -16.82
N LYS A 43 -6.32 -10.07 -17.14
CA LYS A 43 -6.88 -9.13 -16.15
C LYS A 43 -7.67 -9.82 -15.02
N LYS A 44 -8.54 -10.77 -15.37
CA LYS A 44 -9.33 -11.52 -14.38
C LYS A 44 -8.47 -12.40 -13.46
N GLN A 45 -7.38 -12.97 -13.98
CA GLN A 45 -6.45 -13.77 -13.18
C GLN A 45 -5.65 -12.88 -12.22
N ARG A 46 -5.21 -11.72 -12.72
CA ARG A 46 -4.54 -10.68 -11.94
C ARG A 46 -5.39 -10.21 -10.75
N GLU A 47 -6.67 -9.88 -10.98
CA GLU A 47 -7.60 -9.50 -9.91
C GLU A 47 -7.75 -10.59 -8.83
N LYS A 48 -7.94 -11.86 -9.24
CA LYS A 48 -8.05 -13.00 -8.31
C LYS A 48 -6.76 -13.27 -7.53
N LEU A 49 -5.61 -13.00 -8.13
CA LEU A 49 -4.32 -13.14 -7.47
C LEU A 49 -4.12 -12.04 -6.42
N LEU A 50 -4.49 -10.79 -6.72
CA LEU A 50 -4.50 -9.70 -5.74
C LEU A 50 -5.43 -10.00 -4.55
N GLU A 51 -6.61 -10.58 -4.82
CA GLU A 51 -7.52 -11.01 -3.75
C GLU A 51 -6.88 -12.07 -2.84
N LEU A 52 -6.21 -13.06 -3.41
CA LEU A 52 -5.45 -14.07 -2.64
C LEU A 52 -4.36 -13.42 -1.80
N ILE A 53 -3.53 -12.56 -2.41
CA ILE A 53 -2.43 -11.86 -1.74
C ILE A 53 -2.96 -11.03 -0.55
N ARG A 54 -4.10 -10.34 -0.73
CA ARG A 54 -4.72 -9.55 0.34
C ARG A 54 -5.20 -10.44 1.50
N ARG A 55 -5.85 -11.57 1.19
CA ARG A 55 -6.32 -12.53 2.21
C ARG A 55 -5.17 -13.09 3.06
N LEU A 56 -4.00 -13.32 2.47
CA LEU A 56 -2.81 -13.75 3.22
C LEU A 56 -2.42 -12.73 4.31
N ALA A 57 -2.53 -11.44 4.03
CA ALA A 57 -2.21 -10.40 5.00
C ALA A 57 -3.34 -10.13 6.01
N GLU A 58 -4.60 -10.32 5.63
CA GLU A 58 -5.76 -10.08 6.51
C GLU A 58 -5.83 -11.06 7.69
N ASP A 59 -5.43 -12.32 7.48
CA ASP A 59 -5.43 -13.36 8.51
C ASP A 59 -4.20 -13.28 9.45
N ASP A 60 -3.32 -12.27 9.28
CA ASP A 60 -2.08 -12.10 10.02
C ASP A 60 -2.25 -11.43 11.39
N LYS A 61 -1.85 -12.15 12.44
CA LYS A 61 -1.88 -11.64 13.82
C LYS A 61 -0.58 -10.97 14.24
N ASP A 62 0.55 -11.41 13.71
CA ASP A 62 1.88 -10.96 14.15
C ASP A 62 2.45 -9.86 13.25
N GLY A 63 1.85 -9.64 12.07
CA GLY A 63 2.22 -8.57 11.14
C GLY A 63 3.36 -8.92 10.18
N VAL A 64 3.94 -10.12 10.29
CA VAL A 64 5.04 -10.60 9.45
C VAL A 64 4.58 -10.85 8.00
N MET A 65 3.44 -11.52 7.83
CA MET A 65 2.85 -11.78 6.52
C MET A 65 2.38 -10.48 5.89
N ALA A 66 1.72 -9.61 6.66
CA ALA A 66 1.32 -8.28 6.22
C ALA A 66 2.52 -7.47 5.73
N HIS A 67 3.65 -7.48 6.45
CA HIS A 67 4.87 -6.79 6.03
C HIS A 67 5.40 -7.32 4.69
N LYS A 68 5.50 -8.64 4.50
CA LYS A 68 5.97 -9.22 3.24
C LYS A 68 5.00 -8.93 2.09
N VAL A 69 3.70 -9.02 2.33
CA VAL A 69 2.67 -8.72 1.33
C VAL A 69 2.67 -7.24 0.93
N LEU A 70 2.82 -6.31 1.87
CA LEU A 70 2.93 -4.89 1.55
C LEU A 70 4.13 -4.61 0.63
N ASN A 71 5.28 -5.23 0.89
CA ASN A 71 6.44 -5.16 -0.01
C ASN A 71 6.18 -5.80 -1.39
N LEU A 72 5.44 -6.91 -1.44
CA LEU A 72 5.03 -7.53 -2.71
C LEU A 72 4.15 -6.58 -3.52
N LEU A 73 3.16 -5.94 -2.89
CA LEU A 73 2.27 -4.97 -3.54
C LEU A 73 3.02 -3.71 -3.99
N TRP A 74 3.97 -3.22 -3.20
CA TRP A 74 4.85 -2.12 -3.58
C TRP A 74 5.61 -2.45 -4.87
N ASN A 75 6.31 -3.58 -4.90
CA ASN A 75 7.08 -4.00 -6.07
C ASN A 75 6.19 -4.23 -7.29
N LEU A 76 4.97 -4.76 -7.08
CA LEU A 76 3.98 -4.93 -8.13
C LEU A 76 3.55 -3.58 -8.72
N ALA A 77 3.24 -2.60 -7.87
CA ALA A 77 2.80 -1.29 -8.31
C ALA A 77 3.90 -0.53 -9.07
N HIS A 78 5.18 -0.75 -8.73
CA HIS A 78 6.34 -0.14 -9.39
C HIS A 78 6.84 -0.89 -10.62
N SER A 79 6.17 -1.98 -11.02
CA SER A 79 6.57 -2.73 -12.22
C SER A 79 6.09 -2.02 -13.49
N ASP A 80 7.01 -1.74 -14.41
CA ASP A 80 6.72 -1.07 -15.69
C ASP A 80 5.75 -1.86 -16.60
N ASP A 81 5.66 -3.18 -16.40
CA ASP A 81 4.80 -4.08 -17.19
C ASP A 81 3.35 -4.13 -16.67
N VAL A 82 3.04 -3.41 -15.59
CA VAL A 82 1.75 -3.47 -14.92
C VAL A 82 0.83 -2.34 -15.41
N PRO A 83 -0.37 -2.67 -15.93
CA PRO A 83 -1.37 -1.67 -16.29
C PRO A 83 -1.80 -0.81 -15.10
N VAL A 84 -2.15 0.46 -15.37
CA VAL A 84 -2.54 1.45 -14.35
C VAL A 84 -3.69 0.96 -13.47
N ASP A 85 -4.68 0.25 -14.02
CA ASP A 85 -5.81 -0.29 -13.25
C ASP A 85 -5.37 -1.36 -12.23
N ILE A 86 -4.36 -2.16 -12.57
CA ILE A 86 -3.78 -3.14 -11.64
C ILE A 86 -2.91 -2.44 -10.59
N MET A 87 -2.14 -1.43 -10.97
CA MET A 87 -1.39 -0.60 -10.02
C MET A 87 -2.35 0.02 -9.00
N ASP A 88 -3.46 0.60 -9.45
CA ASP A 88 -4.49 1.16 -8.57
C ASP A 88 -5.10 0.11 -7.62
N LEU A 89 -5.35 -1.12 -8.12
CA LEU A 89 -5.82 -2.22 -7.28
C LEU A 89 -4.78 -2.64 -6.23
N ALA A 90 -3.50 -2.70 -6.59
CA ALA A 90 -2.41 -3.03 -5.68
C ALA A 90 -2.27 -1.96 -4.58
N LEU A 91 -2.30 -0.69 -4.96
CA LEU A 91 -2.27 0.45 -4.04
C LEU A 91 -3.52 0.51 -3.15
N SER A 92 -4.70 0.14 -3.66
CA SER A 92 -5.91 0.01 -2.85
C SER A 92 -5.81 -1.15 -1.84
N ALA A 93 -5.27 -2.29 -2.25
CA ALA A 93 -5.01 -3.41 -1.35
C ALA A 93 -3.98 -3.04 -0.27
N HIS A 94 -2.97 -2.25 -0.63
CA HIS A 94 -1.95 -1.75 0.30
C HIS A 94 -2.59 -0.92 1.44
N ILE A 95 -3.47 0.03 1.12
CA ILE A 95 -4.21 0.81 2.12
C ILE A 95 -5.06 -0.10 3.02
N LYS A 96 -5.77 -1.06 2.44
CA LYS A 96 -6.64 -1.98 3.21
C LYS A 96 -5.85 -2.81 4.22
N ILE A 97 -4.69 -3.32 3.83
CA ILE A 97 -3.83 -4.10 4.74
C ILE A 97 -3.31 -3.22 5.88
N LEU A 98 -2.91 -1.98 5.60
CA LEU A 98 -2.48 -1.03 6.63
C LEU A 98 -3.60 -0.65 7.61
N ASP A 99 -4.85 -0.60 7.15
CA ASP A 99 -6.02 -0.34 7.98
C ASP A 99 -6.33 -1.54 8.89
N TYR A 100 -6.30 -2.75 8.33
CA TYR A 100 -6.65 -3.99 9.03
C TYR A 100 -5.56 -4.55 9.93
N SER A 101 -4.28 -4.22 9.70
CA SER A 101 -3.14 -4.74 10.47
C SER A 101 -3.40 -4.58 11.97
N CYS A 102 -3.53 -5.69 12.69
CA CYS A 102 -3.78 -5.72 14.14
C CYS A 102 -2.48 -5.79 14.96
N SER A 103 -1.33 -5.58 14.30
CA SER A 103 -0.03 -5.61 14.96
C SER A 103 0.10 -4.47 15.99
N GLN A 104 0.88 -4.71 17.04
CA GLN A 104 1.22 -3.70 18.06
C GLN A 104 1.90 -2.47 17.42
N ASP A 105 2.64 -2.66 16.33
CA ASP A 105 3.42 -1.64 15.63
C ASP A 105 2.72 -1.07 14.39
N ARG A 106 1.39 -1.21 14.27
CA ARG A 106 0.64 -0.78 13.08
C ARG A 106 0.90 0.68 12.71
N ASP A 107 0.89 1.58 13.68
CA ASP A 107 1.07 3.01 13.41
C ASP A 107 2.51 3.33 12.98
N THR A 108 3.51 2.65 13.56
CA THR A 108 4.90 2.69 13.08
C THR A 108 5.01 2.19 11.63
N GLN A 109 4.33 1.10 11.29
CA GLN A 109 4.30 0.55 9.93
C GLN A 109 3.65 1.54 8.94
N LYS A 110 2.54 2.18 9.32
CA LYS A 110 1.91 3.24 8.51
C LYS A 110 2.86 4.41 8.25
N ILE A 111 3.58 4.86 9.27
CA ILE A 111 4.56 5.96 9.15
C ILE A 111 5.70 5.58 8.21
N GLN A 112 6.28 4.38 8.36
CA GLN A 112 7.34 3.89 7.46
C GLN A 112 6.91 3.87 5.99
N TRP A 113 5.66 3.50 5.71
CA TRP A 113 5.14 3.54 4.34
C TRP A 113 4.90 4.97 3.84
N ILE A 114 4.43 5.89 4.70
CA ILE A 114 4.36 7.31 4.35
C ILE A 114 5.75 7.84 3.98
N ASP A 115 6.78 7.53 4.78
CA ASP A 115 8.16 7.96 4.52
C ASP A 115 8.66 7.45 3.16
N ARG A 116 8.35 6.18 2.82
CA ARG A 116 8.65 5.62 1.50
C ARG A 116 7.96 6.37 0.35
N PHE A 117 6.67 6.67 0.48
CA PHE A 117 5.95 7.44 -0.54
C PHE A 117 6.46 8.88 -0.64
N ILE A 118 6.90 9.49 0.47
CA ILE A 118 7.53 10.81 0.46
C ILE A 118 8.86 10.75 -0.30
N GLU A 119 9.62 9.67 -0.19
CA GLU A 119 10.86 9.50 -0.96
C GLU A 119 10.59 9.34 -2.46
N GLU A 120 9.52 8.64 -2.85
CA GLU A 120 9.06 8.62 -4.25
C GLU A 120 8.73 10.02 -4.76
N LEU A 121 8.09 10.88 -3.95
CA LEU A 121 7.85 12.28 -4.32
C LEU A 121 9.14 13.08 -4.54
N ARG A 122 10.27 12.69 -3.97
CA ARG A 122 11.54 13.41 -4.15
C ARG A 122 12.32 12.95 -5.37
N THR A 123 12.11 11.71 -5.78
CA THR A 123 13.00 11.02 -6.73
C THR A 123 12.31 10.62 -8.03
N ASN A 124 10.98 10.65 -8.08
CA ASN A 124 10.21 10.06 -9.17
C ASN A 124 9.02 10.92 -9.63
N ASP A 125 9.25 11.71 -10.68
CA ASP A 125 8.26 12.61 -11.27
C ASP A 125 6.99 11.90 -11.79
N LYS A 126 7.09 10.59 -12.11
CA LYS A 126 5.94 9.79 -12.58
C LYS A 126 5.02 9.36 -11.42
N TRP A 127 5.56 9.30 -10.21
CA TRP A 127 4.86 8.82 -9.02
C TRP A 127 4.21 9.93 -8.19
N VAL A 128 4.30 11.20 -8.63
CA VAL A 128 3.71 12.35 -7.93
C VAL A 128 2.25 12.10 -7.55
N ILE A 129 1.38 11.75 -8.51
CA ILE A 129 -0.05 11.57 -8.24
C ILE A 129 -0.33 10.30 -7.41
N PRO A 130 0.18 9.10 -7.75
CA PRO A 130 0.00 7.91 -6.93
C PRO A 130 0.49 8.06 -5.49
N ALA A 131 1.70 8.60 -5.29
CA ALA A 131 2.29 8.77 -3.97
C ALA A 131 1.51 9.78 -3.12
N LEU A 132 1.09 10.93 -3.68
CA LEU A 132 0.24 11.89 -2.96
C LEU A 132 -1.09 11.28 -2.51
N LYS A 133 -1.73 10.49 -3.39
CA LYS A 133 -2.96 9.76 -3.02
C LYS A 133 -2.69 8.81 -1.86
N GLN A 134 -1.63 8.01 -1.93
CA GLN A 134 -1.29 7.06 -0.87
C GLN A 134 -0.97 7.75 0.46
N ILE A 135 -0.15 8.81 0.46
CA ILE A 135 0.16 9.59 1.67
C ILE A 135 -1.13 10.08 2.32
N ARG A 136 -2.04 10.67 1.53
CA ARG A 136 -3.33 11.16 2.03
C ARG A 136 -4.16 10.03 2.64
N GLU A 137 -4.35 8.92 1.92
CA GLU A 137 -5.18 7.81 2.40
C GLU A 137 -4.59 7.17 3.67
N ILE A 138 -3.28 6.97 3.75
CA ILE A 138 -2.63 6.43 4.97
C ILE A 138 -2.79 7.40 6.14
N CYS A 139 -2.60 8.71 5.93
CA CYS A 139 -2.85 9.72 6.97
C CYS A 139 -4.30 9.67 7.48
N SER A 140 -5.26 9.42 6.59
CA SER A 140 -6.67 9.29 6.97
C SER A 140 -6.96 8.07 7.86
N LEU A 141 -6.09 7.05 7.87
CA LEU A 141 -6.22 5.89 8.77
C LEU A 141 -5.89 6.21 10.25
N PHE A 142 -5.37 7.40 10.55
CA PHE A 142 -5.17 7.87 11.92
C PHE A 142 -6.42 8.59 12.42
N GLY A 143 -6.77 8.37 13.69
CA GLY A 143 -7.96 8.98 14.30
C GLY A 143 -7.85 10.50 14.39
N GLU A 144 -8.99 11.18 14.35
CA GLU A 144 -9.09 12.60 14.69
C GLU A 144 -9.23 12.77 16.21
N ALA A 145 -8.58 13.80 16.75
CA ALA A 145 -8.78 14.16 18.14
C ALA A 145 -10.21 14.71 18.31
N PRO A 146 -10.97 14.25 19.33
CA PRO A 146 -12.29 14.82 19.63
C PRO A 146 -12.22 16.34 19.79
N GLN A 147 -13.12 17.06 19.11
CA GLN A 147 -13.11 18.53 19.03
C GLN A 147 -13.27 19.23 20.40
N ASN A 148 -13.74 18.53 21.43
CA ASN A 148 -14.04 19.06 22.75
C ASN A 148 -13.02 18.66 23.85
N LEU A 149 -11.91 17.99 23.50
CA LEU A 149 -10.88 17.66 24.49
C LEU A 149 -9.91 18.83 24.68
N SER A 150 -9.87 19.38 25.89
CA SER A 150 -8.81 20.27 26.33
C SER A 150 -7.46 19.56 26.24
N GLN A 151 -6.39 20.31 25.95
CA GLN A 151 -5.02 19.79 25.76
C GLN A 151 -4.51 18.97 26.96
N THR A 152 -5.11 19.18 28.15
CA THR A 152 -4.85 18.47 29.41
C THR A 152 -5.59 17.14 29.57
N GLN A 153 -6.60 16.83 28.76
CA GLN A 153 -7.35 15.56 28.80
C GLN A 153 -7.01 14.59 27.66
N ARG A 154 -6.08 14.95 26.78
CA ARG A 154 -5.61 14.03 25.74
C ARG A 154 -4.83 12.90 26.39
N SER A 155 -5.28 11.67 26.17
CA SER A 155 -4.54 10.48 26.60
C SER A 155 -3.18 10.48 25.91
N PRO A 156 -2.06 10.46 26.66
CA PRO A 156 -0.70 10.50 26.08
C PRO A 156 -0.37 9.25 25.25
N HIS A 157 -1.23 8.23 25.28
CA HIS A 157 -1.07 6.97 24.55
C HIS A 157 -1.74 6.96 23.17
N VAL A 158 -2.41 8.03 22.75
CA VAL A 158 -3.13 8.08 21.45
C VAL A 158 -2.43 9.05 20.50
N PHE A 159 -1.88 8.51 19.41
CA PHE A 159 -1.27 9.29 18.34
C PHE A 159 -2.32 9.68 17.31
N TYR A 160 -2.63 10.97 17.19
CA TYR A 160 -3.70 11.44 16.32
C TYR A 160 -3.17 11.94 14.97
N ARG A 161 -4.06 12.04 13.98
CA ARG A 161 -3.71 12.51 12.64
C ARG A 161 -3.02 13.87 12.63
N HIS A 162 -3.43 14.80 13.49
CA HIS A 162 -2.81 16.13 13.54
C HIS A 162 -1.36 16.09 14.06
N ASP A 163 -1.04 15.18 14.98
CA ASP A 163 0.34 14.95 15.47
C ASP A 163 1.20 14.40 14.33
N LEU A 164 0.66 13.44 13.57
CA LEU A 164 1.29 12.91 12.36
C LEU A 164 1.57 14.01 11.33
N ILE A 165 0.57 14.82 10.98
CA ILE A 165 0.74 15.89 9.97
C ILE A 165 1.79 16.90 10.43
N ASN A 166 1.82 17.26 11.71
CA ASN A 166 2.86 18.12 12.26
C ASN A 166 4.25 17.48 12.18
N GLN A 167 4.36 16.19 12.51
CA GLN A 167 5.61 15.44 12.39
C GLN A 167 6.09 15.38 10.92
N LEU A 168 5.20 15.07 9.98
CA LEU A 168 5.54 15.02 8.56
C LEU A 168 5.96 16.40 8.03
N GLN A 169 5.29 17.46 8.48
CA GLN A 169 5.68 18.83 8.14
C GLN A 169 7.06 19.16 8.70
N HIS A 170 7.36 18.79 9.95
CA HIS A 170 8.66 19.07 10.57
C HIS A 170 9.80 18.27 9.90
N ASN A 171 9.58 16.98 9.65
CA ASN A 171 10.62 16.06 9.17
C ASN A 171 10.86 16.17 7.66
N HIS A 172 9.82 16.48 6.87
CA HIS A 172 9.88 16.41 5.40
C HIS A 172 9.56 17.73 4.71
N ALA A 173 9.22 18.79 5.45
CA ALA A 173 8.66 20.03 4.89
C ALA A 173 7.48 19.72 3.95
N LEU A 174 6.61 18.78 4.36
CA LEU A 174 5.62 18.12 3.51
C LEU A 174 4.84 19.09 2.61
N VAL A 175 4.32 20.20 3.15
CA VAL A 175 3.54 21.18 2.37
C VAL A 175 4.36 21.77 1.22
N THR A 176 5.61 22.17 1.49
CA THR A 176 6.50 22.72 0.47
C THR A 176 6.82 21.67 -0.59
N LEU A 177 7.20 20.46 -0.16
CA LEU A 177 7.52 19.35 -1.05
C LEU A 177 6.37 19.01 -1.99
N VAL A 178 5.14 18.95 -1.46
CA VAL A 178 3.93 18.67 -2.24
C VAL A 178 3.64 19.80 -3.24
N ALA A 179 3.77 21.05 -2.82
CA ALA A 179 3.50 22.21 -3.68
C ALA A 179 4.48 22.27 -4.86
N GLU A 180 5.77 22.07 -4.61
CA GLU A 180 6.82 22.08 -5.63
C GLU A 180 6.65 20.93 -6.64
N ASN A 181 6.37 19.72 -6.13
CA ASN A 181 6.12 18.56 -6.97
C ASN A 181 4.90 18.73 -7.87
N LEU A 182 3.78 19.21 -7.31
CA LEU A 182 2.57 19.46 -8.09
C LEU A 182 2.79 20.55 -9.13
N ALA A 183 3.51 21.62 -8.80
CA ALA A 183 3.83 22.67 -9.75
C ALA A 183 4.66 22.12 -10.93
N THR A 184 5.69 21.36 -10.64
CA THR A 184 6.58 20.75 -11.65
C THR A 184 5.84 19.73 -12.52
N TYR A 185 5.01 18.89 -11.90
CA TYR A 185 4.18 17.91 -12.60
C TYR A 185 3.17 18.60 -13.52
N MET A 186 2.46 19.64 -13.04
CA MET A 186 1.47 20.37 -13.84
C MET A 186 2.10 21.08 -15.03
N GLU A 187 3.30 21.66 -14.89
CA GLU A 187 4.02 22.28 -16.00
C GLU A 187 4.41 21.23 -17.05
N SER A 188 4.95 20.09 -16.62
CA SER A 188 5.30 18.97 -17.51
C SER A 188 4.09 18.46 -18.32
N MET A 189 2.94 18.29 -17.66
CA MET A 189 1.71 17.87 -18.31
C MET A 189 1.20 18.90 -19.33
N ARG A 190 1.36 20.19 -19.03
CA ARG A 190 0.96 21.29 -19.91
C ARG A 190 1.82 21.37 -21.17
N LEU A 191 3.10 21.00 -21.08
CA LEU A 191 3.98 20.87 -22.24
C LEU A 191 3.59 19.66 -23.10
N TYR A 192 3.28 18.52 -22.47
CA TYR A 192 2.85 17.31 -23.19
C TYR A 192 1.54 17.53 -23.97
N GLY A 193 0.57 18.25 -23.39
CA GLY A 193 -0.70 18.56 -24.05
C GLY A 193 -0.62 19.59 -25.19
N ARG A 194 0.57 20.17 -25.44
CA ARG A 194 0.81 21.12 -26.54
C ARG A 194 1.59 20.52 -27.71
N GLY A 195 2.10 19.30 -27.58
CA GLY A 195 2.74 18.52 -28.65
C GLY A 195 1.77 17.54 -29.29
#